data_AF-A0A349YAI5-F1
#
_entry.id   AF-A0A349YAI5-F1
#
_cell.length_a   1.000
_cell.length_b   1.000
_cell.length_c   1.000
_cell.angle_alpha   90.00
_cell.angle_beta   90.00
_cell.angle_gamma   90.00
#
_symmetry.space_group_name_H-M   'P 1'
#
loop_
_entity.id
_entity.type
_entity.pdbx_description
1 polymer ?
#
loop_
_entity_poly.entity_id
_entity_poly.type
_entity_poly.pdbx_seq_one_letter_code
_entity_poly.pdbx_strand_id
1 'polypeptide(L)'
;MSSADDPRIDPEEWQAQEDALRAALSGQRAAPDATDYLRIAQAIASAPQSGPPMRFARDVTLRIARHDAGIERWVSRVLLALLALAVLAIGAMFGPAWWGAIKESAGPTASGWLLVAAGCVAASWLAARWRTRVQKHP
;
A
#
# COMPACT_ATOMS: atom_id res chain seq x y z
N MET A 1 -2.80 6.08 -19.14
CA MET A 1 -2.06 7.11 -19.91
C MET A 1 -1.22 7.87 -18.91
N SER A 2 0.11 7.71 -18.97
CA SER A 2 1.06 8.44 -18.12
C SER A 2 1.04 9.91 -18.57
N SER A 3 1.04 10.87 -17.64
CA SER A 3 1.05 12.31 -18.00
C SER A 3 2.38 12.76 -18.63
N ALA A 4 3.34 11.86 -18.77
CA ALA A 4 4.66 12.10 -19.35
C ALA A 4 4.65 12.27 -20.88
N ASP A 5 3.58 11.86 -21.57
CA ASP A 5 3.46 11.88 -23.04
C ASP A 5 2.49 12.96 -23.56
N ASP A 6 2.28 14.06 -22.82
CA ASP A 6 1.49 15.19 -23.32
C ASP A 6 2.37 16.08 -24.21
N PRO A 7 2.18 16.11 -25.54
CA PRO A 7 3.05 16.85 -26.47
C PRO A 7 2.98 18.38 -26.30
N ARG A 8 2.15 18.86 -25.37
CA ARG A 8 2.02 20.27 -24.99
C ARG A 8 2.96 20.68 -23.85
N ILE A 9 3.59 19.72 -23.17
CA ILE A 9 4.49 19.98 -22.05
C ILE A 9 5.90 19.61 -22.49
N ASP A 10 6.73 20.63 -22.74
CA ASP A 10 8.15 20.43 -22.97
C ASP A 10 8.85 20.11 -21.63
N PRO A 11 9.48 18.94 -21.47
CA PRO A 11 10.17 18.56 -20.24
C PRO A 11 11.30 19.51 -19.85
N GLU A 12 12.00 20.10 -20.82
CA GLU A 12 13.10 21.03 -20.55
C GLU A 12 12.56 22.37 -20.05
N GLU A 13 11.50 22.86 -20.67
CA GLU A 13 10.80 24.07 -20.24
C GLU A 13 10.21 23.91 -18.83
N TRP A 14 9.59 22.75 -18.56
CA TRP A 14 9.07 22.40 -17.24
C TRP A 14 10.17 22.40 -16.17
N GLN A 15 11.31 21.78 -16.47
CA GLN A 15 12.43 21.72 -15.54
C GLN A 15 12.99 23.11 -15.23
N ALA A 16 13.11 24.00 -16.24
CA ALA A 16 13.54 25.37 -16.06
C ALA A 16 12.59 26.18 -15.16
N GLN A 17 11.28 25.96 -15.28
CA GLN A 17 10.26 26.56 -14.40
C GLN A 17 10.41 26.07 -12.95
N GLU A 18 10.56 24.77 -12.75
CA GLU A 18 10.75 24.16 -11.42
C GLU A 18 12.04 24.64 -10.73
N ASP A 19 13.14 24.75 -11.48
CA ASP A 19 14.41 25.23 -10.97
C ASP A 19 14.34 26.72 -10.57
N ALA A 20 13.66 27.54 -11.38
CA ALA A 20 13.40 28.94 -11.06
C ALA A 20 12.51 29.11 -9.83
N LEU A 21 11.48 28.27 -9.67
CA LEU A 21 10.62 28.26 -8.50
C LEU A 21 11.39 27.89 -7.22
N ARG A 22 12.21 26.83 -7.28
CA ARG A 22 13.07 26.43 -6.16
C ARG A 22 14.06 27.54 -5.78
N ALA A 23 14.67 28.20 -6.76
CA ALA A 23 15.55 29.34 -6.55
C ALA A 23 14.82 30.52 -5.87
N ALA A 24 13.60 30.84 -6.29
CA ALA A 24 12.79 31.91 -5.68
C ALA A 24 12.41 31.61 -4.22
N LEU A 25 12.09 30.35 -3.90
CA LEU A 25 11.71 29.92 -2.55
C LEU A 25 12.91 29.80 -1.59
N SER A 26 14.08 29.37 -2.10
CA SER A 26 15.29 29.16 -1.30
C SER A 26 16.22 30.37 -1.22
N GLY A 27 16.01 31.38 -2.08
CA GLY A 27 16.92 32.51 -2.25
C GLY A 27 18.21 32.17 -3.01
N GLN A 28 18.28 31.00 -3.64
CA GLN A 28 19.42 30.60 -4.46
C GLN A 28 19.39 31.26 -5.84
N ARG A 29 20.54 31.24 -6.53
CA ARG A 29 20.65 31.79 -7.89
C ARG A 29 20.06 30.80 -8.90
N ALA A 30 19.10 31.26 -9.70
CA ALA A 30 18.59 30.48 -10.83
C ALA A 30 19.62 30.37 -11.97
N ALA A 31 19.42 29.39 -12.85
CA ALA A 31 20.21 29.26 -14.07
C ALA A 31 20.03 30.48 -15.00
N PRO A 32 21.03 30.82 -15.84
CA PRO A 32 21.02 32.06 -16.65
C PRO A 32 19.87 32.16 -17.65
N ASP A 33 19.39 31.02 -18.14
CA ASP A 33 18.30 30.84 -19.10
C ASP A 33 16.90 30.94 -18.47
N ALA A 34 16.80 30.90 -17.13
CA ALA A 34 15.54 30.89 -16.41
C ALA A 34 15.16 32.24 -15.78
N THR A 35 15.70 33.35 -16.29
CA THR A 35 15.54 34.69 -15.68
C THR A 35 14.10 35.20 -15.70
N ASP A 36 13.35 34.96 -16.77
CA ASP A 36 11.93 35.33 -16.85
C ASP A 36 11.07 34.46 -15.92
N TYR A 37 11.34 33.14 -15.87
CA TYR A 37 10.69 32.24 -14.91
C TYR A 37 10.99 32.61 -13.47
N LEU A 38 12.22 33.05 -13.17
CA LEU A 38 12.59 33.51 -11.83
C LEU A 38 11.78 34.75 -11.44
N ARG A 39 11.60 35.70 -12.36
CA ARG A 39 10.80 36.91 -12.09
C ARG A 39 9.34 36.56 -11.78
N ILE A 40 8.77 35.64 -12.54
CA ILE A 40 7.40 35.15 -12.29
C ILE A 40 7.32 34.43 -10.94
N ALA A 41 8.27 33.53 -10.65
CA ALA A 41 8.32 32.81 -9.38
C ALA A 41 8.47 33.74 -8.18
N GLN A 42 9.28 34.80 -8.29
CA GLN A 42 9.42 35.84 -7.26
C GLN A 42 8.13 36.66 -7.07
N ALA A 43 7.42 36.98 -8.15
CA ALA A 43 6.13 37.66 -8.07
C ALA A 43 5.07 36.79 -7.36
N ILE A 44 5.07 35.48 -7.62
CA ILE A 44 4.18 34.52 -6.96
C ILE A 44 4.56 34.34 -5.48
N ALA A 45 5.86 34.19 -5.20
CA ALA A 45 6.36 33.99 -3.83
C ALA A 45 6.14 35.22 -2.94
N SER A 46 6.16 36.43 -3.52
CA SER A 46 5.89 37.69 -2.81
C SER A 46 4.41 38.03 -2.67
N ALA A 47 3.51 37.29 -3.34
CA ALA A 47 2.08 37.49 -3.19
C ALA A 47 1.62 37.13 -1.77
N PRO A 48 0.64 37.85 -1.18
CA PRO A 48 0.09 37.52 0.13
C PRO A 48 -0.55 36.13 0.12
N GLN A 49 0.11 35.15 0.72
CA GLN A 49 -0.44 33.81 0.86
C GLN A 49 -1.16 33.69 2.20
N SER A 50 -2.46 33.42 2.17
CA SER A 50 -3.17 32.95 3.35
C SER A 50 -2.72 31.51 3.64
N GLY A 51 -2.10 31.30 4.81
CA GLY A 51 -1.71 29.96 5.24
C GLY A 51 -2.93 29.02 5.35
N PRO A 52 -2.76 27.71 5.11
CA PRO A 52 -3.82 26.75 5.31
C PRO A 52 -4.28 26.77 6.78
N PRO A 53 -5.55 26.45 7.07
CA PRO A 53 -6.06 26.46 8.44
C PRO A 53 -5.25 25.48 9.31
N MET A 54 -5.14 25.77 10.61
CA MET A 54 -4.32 25.03 11.59
C MET A 54 -4.50 23.49 11.55
N ARG A 55 -5.67 23.01 11.11
CA ARG A 55 -6.03 21.59 11.07
C ARG A 55 -5.99 20.97 9.68
N PHE A 56 -5.55 21.72 8.66
CA PHE A 56 -5.52 21.28 7.27
C PHE A 56 -4.80 19.94 7.09
N ALA A 57 -3.55 19.84 7.57
CA ALA A 57 -2.76 18.62 7.42
C ALA A 57 -3.45 17.40 8.05
N ARG A 58 -4.10 17.61 9.21
CA ARG A 58 -4.85 16.59 9.94
C ARG A 58 -6.14 16.20 9.21
N ASP A 59 -6.87 17.17 8.69
CA ASP A 59 -8.14 16.92 8.01
C ASP A 59 -7.90 16.24 6.64
N VAL A 60 -6.78 16.56 5.97
CA VAL A 60 -6.29 15.87 4.77
C VAL A 60 -5.87 14.44 5.10
N THR A 61 -5.05 14.21 6.14
CA THR A 61 -4.65 12.84 6.52
C THR A 61 -5.84 11.98 6.91
N LEU A 62 -6.81 12.52 7.66
CA LEU A 62 -8.05 11.80 8.01
C LEU A 62 -8.88 11.45 6.77
N ARG A 63 -8.89 12.31 5.75
CA ARG A 63 -9.63 12.07 4.51
C ARG A 63 -8.94 11.02 3.64
N ILE A 64 -7.62 11.07 3.49
CA ILE A 64 -6.83 10.08 2.74
C ILE A 64 -6.91 8.72 3.41
N ALA A 65 -6.68 8.64 4.73
CA ALA A 65 -6.73 7.39 5.48
C ALA A 65 -8.10 6.69 5.40
N ARG A 66 -9.20 7.45 5.32
CA ARG A 66 -10.55 6.89 5.12
C ARG A 66 -10.76 6.31 3.73
N HIS A 67 -10.21 6.94 2.70
CA HIS A 67 -10.40 6.51 1.32
C HIS A 67 -9.58 5.26 0.99
N ASP A 68 -8.33 5.24 1.44
CA ASP A 68 -7.39 4.14 1.17
C ASP A 68 -7.80 2.85 1.91
N ALA A 69 -8.20 2.98 3.17
CA ALA A 69 -8.61 1.83 3.99
C ALA A 69 -9.90 1.15 3.52
N GLY A 70 -10.74 1.80 2.71
CA GLY A 70 -12.01 1.21 2.24
C GLY A 70 -11.81 0.18 1.14
N ILE A 71 -11.14 0.61 0.06
CA ILE A 71 -10.93 -0.18 -1.14
C ILE A 71 -9.93 -1.30 -0.87
N GLU A 72 -8.80 -1.00 -0.23
CA GLU A 72 -7.78 -2.00 0.08
C GLU A 72 -8.34 -3.14 0.95
N ARG A 73 -9.16 -2.81 1.95
CA ARG A 73 -9.81 -3.83 2.81
C ARG A 73 -10.83 -4.66 2.06
N TRP A 74 -11.53 -4.08 1.08
CA TRP A 74 -12.50 -4.82 0.27
C TRP A 74 -11.79 -5.76 -0.70
N VAL A 75 -10.80 -5.26 -1.44
CA VAL A 75 -9.97 -6.07 -2.35
C VAL A 75 -9.26 -7.19 -1.60
N SER A 76 -8.67 -6.90 -0.43
CA SER A 76 -8.03 -7.91 0.41
C SER A 76 -9.00 -8.98 0.89
N ARG A 77 -10.24 -8.61 1.25
CA ARG A 77 -11.27 -9.57 1.64
C ARG A 77 -11.70 -10.45 0.47
N VAL A 78 -11.87 -9.87 -0.71
CA VAL A 78 -12.22 -10.62 -1.93
C VAL A 78 -11.10 -11.59 -2.30
N LEU A 79 -9.84 -11.13 -2.33
CA LEU A 79 -8.68 -11.99 -2.59
C LEU A 79 -8.55 -13.11 -1.57
N LEU A 80 -8.77 -12.82 -0.29
CA LEU A 80 -8.72 -13.83 0.77
C LEU A 80 -9.85 -14.86 0.64
N ALA A 81 -11.06 -14.43 0.24
CA ALA A 81 -12.18 -15.33 -0.03
C ALA A 81 -11.90 -16.23 -1.25
N LEU A 82 -11.36 -15.66 -2.34
CA LEU A 82 -10.96 -16.40 -3.53
C LEU A 82 -9.84 -17.40 -3.23
N LEU A 83 -8.84 -16.99 -2.45
CA LEU A 83 -7.76 -17.87 -2.00
C LEU A 83 -8.32 -19.03 -1.17
N ALA A 84 -9.20 -18.75 -0.21
CA ALA A 84 -9.83 -19.78 0.61
C ALA A 84 -10.63 -20.78 -0.25
N LEU A 85 -11.40 -20.28 -1.23
CA LEU A 85 -12.13 -21.12 -2.17
C LEU A 85 -11.19 -21.99 -3.01
N ALA A 86 -10.10 -21.43 -3.53
CA ALA A 86 -9.12 -22.15 -4.32
C ALA A 86 -8.42 -23.24 -3.50
N VAL A 87 -8.01 -22.93 -2.27
CA VAL A 87 -7.42 -23.92 -1.35
C VAL A 87 -8.41 -25.05 -1.05
N LEU A 88 -9.69 -24.74 -0.82
CA LEU A 88 -10.72 -25.76 -0.60
C LEU A 88 -10.93 -26.63 -1.85
N ALA A 89 -11.00 -26.03 -3.04
CA ALA A 89 -11.17 -26.75 -4.29
C ALA A 89 -9.98 -27.68 -4.58
N ILE A 90 -8.75 -27.18 -4.46
CA ILE A 90 -7.52 -27.97 -4.64
C ILE A 90 -7.45 -29.08 -3.58
N GLY A 91 -7.76 -28.76 -2.33
CA GLY A 91 -7.80 -29.74 -1.25
C GLY A 91 -8.84 -30.85 -1.48
N ALA A 92 -10.01 -30.52 -2.02
CA ALA A 92 -11.03 -31.51 -2.36
C ALA A 92 -10.63 -32.38 -3.56
N MET A 93 -10.03 -31.79 -4.60
CA MET A 93 -9.64 -32.51 -5.81
C MET A 93 -8.38 -33.38 -5.62
N PHE A 94 -7.36 -32.85 -4.95
CA PHE A 94 -6.04 -33.48 -4.87
C PHE A 94 -5.68 -33.97 -3.46
N GLY A 95 -6.40 -33.53 -2.43
CA GLY A 95 -6.14 -33.91 -1.05
C GLY A 95 -6.14 -35.42 -0.81
N PRO A 96 -7.11 -36.19 -1.32
CA PRO A 96 -7.09 -37.65 -1.15
C PRO A 96 -5.84 -38.32 -1.76
N ALA A 97 -5.39 -37.86 -2.92
CA ALA A 97 -4.20 -38.40 -3.59
C ALA A 97 -2.91 -38.06 -2.82
N TRP A 98 -2.76 -36.80 -2.39
CA TRP A 98 -1.63 -36.39 -1.56
C TRP A 98 -1.61 -37.09 -0.21
N TRP A 99 -2.79 -37.26 0.41
CA TRP A 99 -2.93 -37.97 1.67
C TRP A 99 -2.61 -39.46 1.54
N GLY A 100 -2.99 -40.07 0.42
CA GLY A 100 -2.59 -41.44 0.06
C GLY A 100 -1.07 -41.59 0.01
N ALA A 101 -0.39 -40.70 -0.73
CA ALA A 101 1.06 -40.72 -0.84
C ALA A 101 1.78 -40.54 0.52
N ILE A 102 1.29 -39.64 1.38
CA ILE A 102 1.83 -39.43 2.73
C ILE A 102 1.67 -40.68 3.60
N LYS A 103 0.51 -41.34 3.52
CA LYS A 103 0.26 -42.60 4.25
C LYS A 103 1.16 -43.72 3.78
N GLU A 104 1.40 -43.81 2.47
CA GLU A 104 2.25 -44.83 1.87
C GLU A 104 3.72 -44.64 2.25
N SER A 105 4.22 -43.40 2.30
CA SER A 105 5.62 -43.12 2.64
C SER A 105 5.91 -43.14 4.15
N ALA A 106 5.00 -42.63 4.98
CA ALA A 106 5.24 -42.44 6.42
C ALA A 106 4.58 -43.54 7.28
N GLY A 107 3.64 -44.29 6.71
CA GLY A 107 2.82 -45.26 7.43
C GLY A 107 1.61 -44.63 8.15
N PRO A 108 0.58 -45.43 8.47
CA PRO A 108 -0.70 -44.95 9.01
C PRO A 108 -0.55 -44.18 10.32
N THR A 109 0.29 -44.68 11.24
CA THR A 109 0.50 -44.11 12.58
C THR A 109 1.17 -42.75 12.51
N ALA A 110 2.21 -42.59 11.68
CA ALA A 110 2.92 -41.32 11.53
C ALA A 110 2.03 -40.23 10.89
N SER A 111 1.20 -40.60 9.91
CA SER A 111 0.25 -39.67 9.30
C SER A 111 -0.77 -39.11 10.31
N GLY A 112 -1.21 -39.92 11.29
CA GLY A 112 -2.07 -39.45 12.38
C GLY A 112 -1.39 -38.40 13.25
N TRP A 113 -0.11 -38.60 13.61
CA TRP A 113 0.66 -37.63 14.38
C TRP A 113 0.90 -36.32 13.62
N LEU A 114 1.04 -36.37 12.29
CA LEU A 114 1.11 -35.16 11.47
C LEU A 114 -0.18 -34.33 11.55
N LEU A 115 -1.36 -34.97 11.55
CA LEU A 115 -2.64 -34.25 11.73
C LEU A 115 -2.75 -33.64 13.13
N VAL A 116 -2.33 -34.36 14.17
CA VAL A 116 -2.32 -33.83 15.55
C VAL A 116 -1.39 -32.63 15.64
N ALA A 117 -0.17 -32.71 15.07
CA ALA A 117 0.77 -31.60 15.04
C ALA A 117 0.20 -30.40 14.27
N ALA A 118 -0.39 -30.61 13.09
CA ALA A 118 -1.05 -29.56 12.32
C ALA A 118 -2.21 -28.92 13.10
N GLY A 119 -3.01 -29.72 13.81
CA GLY A 119 -4.07 -29.26 14.70
C GLY A 119 -3.56 -28.40 15.84
N CYS A 120 -2.47 -28.82 16.51
CA CYS A 120 -1.83 -28.04 17.57
C CYS A 120 -1.30 -26.69 17.07
N VAL A 121 -0.69 -26.64 15.89
CA VAL A 121 -0.24 -25.39 15.26
C VAL A 121 -1.42 -24.48 14.95
N ALA A 122 -2.48 -25.03 14.34
CA ALA A 122 -3.69 -24.27 14.02
C ALA A 122 -4.37 -23.70 15.27
N ALA A 123 -4.51 -24.51 16.33
CA ALA A 123 -5.10 -24.09 17.61
C ALA A 123 -4.25 -23.01 18.30
N SER A 124 -2.93 -23.18 18.33
CA SER A 124 -2.00 -22.21 18.91
C SER A 124 -2.06 -20.86 18.18
N TRP A 125 -2.12 -20.91 16.85
CA TRP A 125 -2.26 -19.72 16.02
C TRP A 125 -3.61 -19.02 16.25
N LEU A 126 -4.72 -19.77 16.33
CA LEU A 126 -6.05 -19.23 16.60
C LEU A 126 -6.12 -18.57 18.00
N ALA A 127 -5.53 -19.20 19.01
CA ALA A 127 -5.45 -18.64 20.36
C ALA A 127 -4.62 -17.34 20.42
N ALA A 128 -3.51 -17.26 19.67
CA ALA A 128 -2.75 -16.02 19.52
C ALA A 128 -3.55 -14.93 18.78
N ARG A 129 -4.28 -15.30 17.72
CA ARG A 129 -5.15 -14.40 16.96
C ARG A 129 -6.28 -13.82 17.83
N TRP A 130 -6.89 -14.62 18.70
CA TRP A 130 -7.92 -14.14 19.62
C TRP A 130 -7.37 -13.18 20.67
N ARG A 131 -6.23 -13.48 21.30
CA ARG A 131 -5.59 -12.58 22.28
C ARG A 131 -5.29 -11.19 21.70
N THR A 132 -4.76 -11.13 20.48
CA THR A 132 -4.44 -9.85 19.81
C THR A 132 -5.68 -9.04 19.44
N ARG A 133 -6.85 -9.67 19.24
CA ARG A 133 -8.11 -8.96 19.02
C ARG A 133 -8.69 -8.38 20.31
N VAL A 134 -8.63 -9.12 21.42
CA VAL A 134 -9.12 -8.66 22.73
C VAL A 134 -8.29 -7.47 23.24
N GLN A 135 -6.96 -7.52 23.09
CA GLN A 135 -6.06 -6.41 23.48
C GLN A 135 -6.20 -5.13 22.63
N LYS A 136 -6.84 -5.20 21.45
CA LYS A 136 -7.15 -4.02 20.63
C LYS A 136 -8.47 -3.33 21.01
N HIS A 137 -9.27 -3.94 21.91
CA HIS A 137 -10.49 -3.38 22.46
C HIS A 137 -10.46 -3.23 24.01
N PRO A 138 -9.50 -2.51 24.60
CA PRO A 138 -9.66 -1.89 25.92
C PRO A 138 -10.42 -0.56 25.83
#